data_AF-G3MJL1-F1
#
_entry.id   AF-G3MJL1-F1
#
_cell.length_a   1.000
_cell.length_b   1.000
_cell.length_c   1.000
_cell.angle_alpha   90.00
_cell.angle_beta   90.00
_cell.angle_gamma   90.00
#
_symmetry.space_group_name_H-M   'P 1'
#
loop_
_entity.id
_entity.type
_entity.pdbx_description
1 polymer ?
#
loop_
_entity_poly.entity_id
_entity_poly.type
_entity_poly.pdbx_seq_one_letter_code
_entity_poly.pdbx_strand_id
1 'polypeptide(L)'
;DDGHKLKKKVKKPKPKIPDEPVRPQTEAKPASPAPKSGPDMAWPVQSPVFFPVPATQPPVAVAELEAIRSVVQQSEDAVKRLEKQEADMLQELTQKAKELRDKEFKLPYQKSIPCLAEKEACLECYKKHRTPSETLKCAQVVRSFADCARQSRQKQ
;
A
#
# COMPACT_ATOMS: atom_id res chain seq x y z
N ASP A 1 -54.69 6.34 -9.00
CA ASP A 1 -53.49 7.15 -9.29
C ASP A 1 -52.81 7.58 -8.00
N ASP A 2 -52.05 6.73 -7.32
CA ASP A 2 -50.85 5.96 -7.74
C ASP A 2 -49.67 6.90 -8.08
N GLY A 3 -48.52 6.93 -7.41
CA GLY A 3 -48.01 6.17 -6.27
C GLY A 3 -46.69 6.82 -5.82
N HIS A 4 -46.59 7.14 -4.53
CA HIS A 4 -45.45 7.83 -3.90
C HIS A 4 -44.29 6.83 -3.71
N LYS A 5 -43.24 6.88 -4.55
CA LYS A 5 -42.06 5.98 -4.41
C LYS A 5 -41.05 6.51 -3.38
N LEU A 6 -41.16 5.99 -2.16
CA LEU A 6 -40.17 6.06 -1.08
C LEU A 6 -38.85 5.38 -1.48
N LYS A 7 -37.73 6.11 -1.38
CA LYS A 7 -36.37 5.59 -1.62
C LYS A 7 -35.93 4.70 -0.45
N LYS A 8 -35.87 3.37 -0.65
CA LYS A 8 -35.30 2.39 0.30
C LYS A 8 -33.76 2.51 0.33
N LYS A 9 -33.19 2.81 1.50
CA LYS A 9 -31.74 2.69 1.78
C LYS A 9 -31.36 1.21 1.91
N VAL A 10 -30.56 0.70 0.96
CA VAL A 10 -29.94 -0.63 1.04
C VAL A 10 -28.68 -0.55 1.93
N LYS A 11 -28.66 -1.33 3.00
CA LYS A 11 -27.50 -1.51 3.90
C LYS A 11 -26.48 -2.43 3.19
N LYS A 12 -25.21 -2.01 3.10
CA LYS A 12 -24.09 -2.82 2.58
C LYS A 12 -23.91 -4.11 3.41
N PRO A 13 -23.86 -5.31 2.80
CA PRO A 13 -23.42 -6.50 3.51
C PRO A 13 -21.89 -6.52 3.65
N LYS A 14 -21.41 -6.94 4.83
CA LYS A 14 -19.99 -7.15 5.15
C LYS A 14 -19.49 -8.47 4.55
N PRO A 15 -18.26 -8.55 4.00
CA PRO A 15 -17.68 -9.81 3.55
C PRO A 15 -17.41 -10.73 4.76
N LYS A 16 -17.91 -11.97 4.70
CA LYS A 16 -17.57 -13.05 5.62
C LYS A 16 -16.30 -13.74 5.12
N ILE A 17 -15.30 -13.81 5.99
CA ILE A 17 -14.08 -14.61 5.80
C ILE A 17 -14.47 -16.10 6.01
N PRO A 18 -14.06 -17.03 5.13
CA PRO A 18 -14.25 -18.46 5.38
C PRO A 18 -13.30 -18.97 6.46
N ASP A 19 -13.89 -19.55 7.49
CA ASP A 19 -13.29 -20.20 8.64
C ASP A 19 -12.69 -21.57 8.25
N GLU A 20 -11.62 -21.97 8.96
CA GLU A 20 -10.81 -23.17 8.78
C GLU A 20 -11.59 -24.44 9.20
N PRO A 21 -11.35 -25.64 8.62
CA PRO A 21 -12.15 -26.82 8.95
C PRO A 21 -11.82 -27.41 10.33
N VAL A 22 -12.88 -27.50 11.13
CA VAL A 22 -13.05 -28.18 12.42
C VAL A 22 -12.41 -29.57 12.47
N ARG A 23 -11.59 -29.80 13.50
CA ARG A 23 -11.13 -31.12 13.97
C ARG A 23 -12.10 -31.64 15.05
N PRO A 24 -12.63 -32.88 14.98
CA PRO A 24 -13.57 -33.37 15.98
C PRO A 24 -12.91 -33.65 17.33
N GLN A 25 -13.57 -33.19 18.39
CA GLN A 25 -13.30 -33.54 19.78
C GLN A 25 -13.93 -34.89 20.13
N THR A 26 -13.23 -35.68 20.93
CA THR A 26 -13.85 -36.66 21.82
C THR A 26 -13.09 -36.63 23.14
N GLU A 27 -13.60 -35.84 24.10
CA GLU A 27 -13.28 -35.98 25.51
C GLU A 27 -14.20 -37.03 26.13
N ALA A 28 -13.59 -38.03 26.77
CA ALA A 28 -14.21 -38.77 27.87
C ALA A 28 -13.17 -38.86 28.99
N LYS A 29 -13.43 -38.16 30.10
CA LYS A 29 -12.81 -38.41 31.42
C LYS A 29 -13.62 -39.53 32.11
N PRO A 30 -13.08 -40.32 33.06
CA PRO A 30 -12.54 -39.74 34.30
C PRO A 30 -11.46 -40.54 35.07
N ALA A 31 -11.00 -39.89 36.16
CA ALA A 31 -10.49 -40.45 37.42
C ALA A 31 -9.04 -40.95 37.50
N SER A 32 -8.22 -40.21 38.28
CA SER A 32 -7.04 -40.76 38.96
C SER A 32 -7.47 -41.73 40.07
N PRO A 33 -6.68 -42.77 40.33
CA PRO A 33 -5.78 -42.70 41.48
C PRO A 33 -4.37 -43.23 41.17
N ALA A 34 -3.35 -42.63 41.77
CA ALA A 34 -2.00 -43.21 41.81
C ALA A 34 -2.06 -44.62 42.42
N PRO A 35 -1.22 -45.58 41.98
CA PRO A 35 0.00 -45.79 42.77
C PRO A 35 1.20 -46.43 42.04
N LYS A 36 2.36 -46.30 42.71
CA LYS A 36 3.51 -47.24 42.78
C LYS A 36 4.52 -47.26 41.62
N SER A 37 5.75 -46.96 42.03
CA SER A 37 7.03 -47.26 41.39
C SER A 37 7.08 -48.65 40.76
N GLY A 38 7.57 -48.71 39.53
CA GLY A 38 7.97 -49.92 38.81
C GLY A 38 8.93 -49.51 37.68
N PRO A 39 9.86 -50.39 37.28
CA PRO A 39 11.18 -50.02 36.75
C PRO A 39 11.11 -49.40 35.35
N ASP A 40 12.07 -48.51 35.08
CA ASP A 40 12.35 -47.92 33.77
C ASP A 40 12.12 -48.91 32.62
N MET A 41 11.05 -48.70 31.84
CA MET A 41 10.99 -49.25 30.49
C MET A 41 11.99 -48.48 29.64
N ALA A 42 13.24 -48.92 29.71
CA ALA A 42 14.28 -48.54 28.77
C ALA A 42 13.77 -48.82 27.35
N TRP A 43 13.62 -47.76 26.56
CA TRP A 43 13.41 -47.87 25.13
C TRP A 43 14.56 -48.70 24.55
N PRO A 44 14.32 -49.62 23.61
CA PRO A 44 15.43 -50.29 22.93
C PRO A 44 16.19 -49.23 22.14
N VAL A 45 17.30 -48.76 22.71
CA VAL A 45 18.31 -48.02 21.98
C VAL A 45 18.84 -48.98 20.93
N GLN A 46 18.35 -48.83 19.70
CA GLN A 46 18.96 -49.45 18.54
C GLN A 46 20.41 -48.98 18.49
N SER A 47 21.36 -49.90 18.70
CA SER A 47 22.77 -49.66 18.43
C SER A 47 22.92 -49.14 17.00
N PRO A 48 23.70 -48.07 16.74
CA PRO A 48 23.99 -47.64 15.38
C PRO A 48 24.72 -48.75 14.64
N VAL A 49 23.99 -49.47 13.79
CA VAL A 49 24.60 -50.33 12.77
C VAL A 49 25.19 -49.42 11.71
N PHE A 50 26.51 -49.24 11.76
CA PHE A 50 27.26 -48.64 10.66
C PHE A 50 27.23 -49.60 9.48
N PHE A 51 26.27 -49.38 8.57
CA PHE A 51 26.36 -49.92 7.22
C PHE A 51 27.47 -49.16 6.48
N PRO A 52 28.38 -49.84 5.76
CA PRO A 52 29.28 -49.16 4.85
C PRO A 52 28.41 -48.40 3.83
N VAL A 53 28.51 -47.08 3.85
CA VAL A 53 27.94 -46.22 2.80
C VAL A 53 28.52 -46.72 1.49
N PRO A 54 27.71 -47.18 0.51
CA PRO A 54 28.22 -47.43 -0.81
C PRO A 54 28.80 -46.11 -1.31
N ALA A 55 30.12 -46.05 -1.46
CA ALA A 55 30.74 -44.99 -2.23
C ALA A 55 30.10 -45.01 -3.61
N THR A 56 29.69 -43.84 -4.11
CA THR A 56 28.99 -43.59 -5.38
C THR A 56 27.46 -43.72 -5.31
N GLN A 57 26.78 -42.62 -4.97
CA GLN A 57 25.40 -42.43 -5.37
C GLN A 57 25.33 -42.32 -6.92
N PRO A 58 24.29 -42.86 -7.58
CA PRO A 58 24.23 -42.94 -9.03
C PRO A 58 24.02 -41.56 -9.68
N PRO A 59 24.37 -41.39 -10.98
CA PRO A 59 24.17 -40.16 -11.74
C PRO A 59 22.73 -39.63 -11.73
N VAL A 60 21.76 -40.49 -11.39
CA VAL A 60 20.32 -40.17 -11.29
C VAL A 60 20.04 -39.10 -10.23
N ALA A 61 20.68 -39.16 -9.05
CA ALA A 61 20.45 -38.17 -7.99
C ALA A 61 20.98 -36.77 -8.39
N VAL A 62 22.04 -36.73 -9.20
CA VAL A 62 22.59 -35.46 -9.72
C VAL A 62 21.65 -34.88 -10.78
N ALA A 63 21.11 -35.71 -11.67
CA ALA A 63 20.15 -35.30 -12.70
C ALA A 63 18.84 -34.75 -12.10
N GLU A 64 18.32 -35.36 -11.04
CA GLU A 64 17.14 -34.85 -10.33
C GLU A 64 17.41 -33.49 -9.68
N LEU A 65 18.58 -33.31 -9.07
CA LEU A 65 18.97 -32.02 -8.49
C LEU A 65 19.13 -30.93 -9.56
N GLU A 66 19.69 -31.25 -10.73
CA GLU A 66 19.78 -30.31 -11.85
C GLU A 66 18.41 -29.96 -12.42
N ALA A 67 17.49 -30.93 -12.52
CA ALA A 67 16.12 -30.69 -12.93
C ALA A 67 15.41 -29.74 -11.95
N ILE A 68 15.57 -29.93 -10.65
CA ILE A 68 15.02 -29.03 -9.62
C ILE A 68 15.60 -27.62 -9.77
N ARG A 69 16.93 -27.48 -9.91
CA ARG A 69 17.56 -26.17 -10.12
C ARG A 69 17.06 -25.47 -11.38
N SER A 70 16.87 -26.21 -12.47
CA SER A 70 16.32 -25.67 -13.72
C SER A 70 14.90 -25.13 -13.54
N VAL A 71 14.04 -25.87 -12.83
CA VAL A 71 12.67 -25.40 -12.53
C VAL A 71 12.70 -24.16 -11.65
N VAL A 72 13.57 -24.10 -10.64
CA VAL A 72 13.73 -22.90 -9.79
C VAL A 72 14.18 -21.71 -10.63
N GLN A 73 15.21 -21.87 -11.47
CA GLN A 73 15.71 -20.82 -12.36
C GLN A 73 14.59 -20.30 -13.29
N GLN A 74 13.82 -21.21 -13.90
CA GLN A 74 12.70 -20.85 -14.76
C GLN A 74 11.61 -20.08 -14.01
N SER A 75 11.34 -20.46 -12.75
CA SER A 75 10.37 -19.76 -11.91
C SER A 75 10.83 -18.34 -11.57
N GLU A 76 12.11 -18.15 -11.26
CA GLU A 76 12.68 -16.82 -11.00
C GLU A 76 12.61 -15.93 -12.22
N ASP A 77 12.92 -16.47 -13.40
CA ASP A 77 12.84 -15.71 -14.64
C ASP A 77 11.40 -15.38 -15.04
N ALA A 78 10.44 -16.26 -14.75
CA ALA A 78 9.01 -15.96 -14.91
C ALA A 78 8.57 -14.82 -13.99
N VAL A 79 9.01 -14.82 -12.72
CA VAL A 79 8.72 -13.75 -11.76
C VAL A 79 9.28 -12.42 -12.25
N LYS A 80 10.56 -12.36 -12.65
CA LYS A 80 11.17 -11.13 -13.19
C LYS A 80 10.40 -10.56 -14.40
N ARG A 81 9.90 -11.44 -15.28
CA ARG A 81 9.10 -11.02 -16.44
C ARG A 81 7.75 -10.45 -16.02
N LEU A 82 7.08 -11.06 -15.04
CA LEU A 82 5.80 -10.57 -14.51
C LEU A 82 5.98 -9.24 -13.77
N GLU A 83 7.00 -9.10 -12.95
CA GLU A 83 7.32 -7.83 -12.25
C GLU A 83 7.57 -6.70 -13.26
N LYS A 84 8.29 -6.99 -14.35
CA LYS A 84 8.49 -6.02 -15.42
C LYS A 84 7.16 -5.63 -16.08
N GLN A 85 6.32 -6.61 -16.41
CA GLN A 85 5.02 -6.36 -17.02
C GLN A 85 4.11 -5.54 -16.10
N GLU A 86 4.12 -5.82 -14.80
CA GLU A 86 3.39 -5.04 -13.79
C GLU A 86 3.88 -3.60 -13.75
N ALA A 87 5.20 -3.38 -13.70
CA ALA A 87 5.79 -2.04 -13.68
C ALA A 87 5.41 -1.23 -14.94
N ASP A 88 5.52 -1.85 -16.13
CA ASP A 88 5.15 -1.22 -17.39
C ASP A 88 3.65 -0.86 -17.42
N MET A 89 2.78 -1.76 -16.93
CA MET A 89 1.35 -1.53 -16.84
C MET A 89 0.99 -0.41 -15.85
N LEU A 90 1.63 -0.38 -14.68
CA LEU A 90 1.44 0.69 -13.70
C LEU A 90 1.88 2.04 -14.25
N GLN A 91 2.98 2.09 -15.01
CA GLN A 91 3.43 3.31 -15.66
C GLN A 91 2.40 3.79 -16.69
N GLU A 92 1.88 2.90 -17.54
CA GLU A 92 0.84 3.26 -18.51
C GLU A 92 -0.42 3.78 -17.82
N LEU A 93 -0.94 3.05 -16.82
CA LEU A 93 -2.13 3.44 -16.08
C LEU A 93 -1.95 4.80 -15.41
N THR A 94 -0.78 5.04 -14.81
CA THR A 94 -0.46 6.34 -14.19
C THR A 94 -0.44 7.45 -15.23
N GLN A 95 0.15 7.21 -16.39
CA GLN A 95 0.22 8.20 -17.47
C GLN A 95 -1.18 8.50 -18.02
N LYS A 96 -1.99 7.48 -18.28
CA LYS A 96 -3.38 7.62 -18.76
C LYS A 96 -4.25 8.34 -17.72
N ALA A 97 -4.10 8.02 -16.43
CA ALA A 97 -4.82 8.70 -15.36
C ALA A 97 -4.45 10.19 -15.27
N LYS A 98 -3.17 10.54 -15.43
CA LYS A 98 -2.73 11.94 -15.53
C LYS A 98 -3.33 12.62 -16.75
N GLU A 99 -3.27 11.98 -17.92
CA GLU A 99 -3.82 12.53 -19.15
C GLU A 99 -5.34 12.77 -19.08
N LEU A 100 -6.10 11.84 -18.50
CA LEU A 100 -7.54 12.00 -18.30
C LEU A 100 -7.83 13.16 -17.34
N ARG A 101 -7.11 13.22 -16.21
CA ARG A 101 -7.21 14.35 -15.28
C ARG A 101 -6.88 15.67 -15.97
N ASP A 102 -5.81 15.70 -16.74
CA ASP A 102 -5.39 16.90 -17.46
C ASP A 102 -6.34 17.25 -18.59
N LYS A 103 -7.14 16.33 -19.14
CA LYS A 103 -8.13 16.66 -20.19
C LYS A 103 -9.46 17.10 -19.58
N GLU A 104 -9.96 16.36 -18.61
CA GLU A 104 -11.31 16.54 -18.05
C GLU A 104 -11.34 17.51 -16.86
N PHE A 105 -10.25 17.56 -16.08
CA PHE A 105 -10.11 18.38 -14.87
C PHE A 105 -9.10 19.52 -15.04
N LYS A 106 -8.99 20.11 -16.24
CA LYS A 106 -8.40 21.45 -16.31
C LYS A 106 -9.33 22.38 -15.57
N LEU A 107 -8.81 23.06 -14.54
CA LEU A 107 -9.46 24.28 -14.10
C LEU A 107 -9.63 25.16 -15.35
N PRO A 108 -10.85 25.65 -15.65
CA PRO A 108 -11.08 26.58 -16.75
C PRO A 108 -9.99 27.63 -16.66
N TYR A 109 -9.27 27.85 -17.77
CA TYR A 109 -8.03 28.63 -17.85
C TYR A 109 -8.02 29.70 -16.77
N GLN A 110 -7.22 29.48 -15.72
CA GLN A 110 -7.16 30.40 -14.60
C GLN A 110 -6.56 31.67 -15.19
N LYS A 111 -7.41 32.67 -15.49
CA LYS A 111 -6.96 33.99 -15.91
C LYS A 111 -5.86 34.39 -14.93
N SER A 112 -4.73 34.90 -15.44
CA SER A 112 -3.59 35.31 -14.63
C SER A 112 -4.11 36.03 -13.39
N ILE A 113 -3.66 35.61 -12.21
CA ILE A 113 -4.17 36.15 -10.95
C ILE A 113 -4.08 37.68 -11.03
N PRO A 114 -5.19 38.41 -10.86
CA PRO A 114 -5.13 39.86 -10.91
C PRO A 114 -4.26 40.37 -9.76
N CYS A 115 -3.47 41.42 -10.04
CA CYS A 115 -2.63 42.12 -9.05
C CYS A 115 -1.45 41.30 -8.47
N LEU A 116 -0.86 40.39 -9.25
CA LEU A 116 0.29 39.61 -8.81
C LEU A 116 1.51 40.48 -8.45
N ALA A 117 1.82 41.49 -9.26
CA ALA A 117 2.98 42.35 -9.03
C ALA A 117 2.85 43.13 -7.71
N GLU A 118 1.66 43.67 -7.45
CA GLU A 118 1.37 44.43 -6.22
C GLU A 118 1.33 43.52 -4.99
N LYS A 119 0.84 42.28 -5.15
CA LYS A 119 0.89 41.25 -4.11
C LYS A 119 2.33 40.92 -3.74
N GLU A 120 3.19 40.68 -4.74
CA GLU A 120 4.61 40.36 -4.52
C GLU A 120 5.34 41.53 -3.87
N ALA A 121 5.12 42.76 -4.33
CA ALA A 121 5.68 43.95 -3.70
C ALA A 121 5.27 44.09 -2.23
N CYS A 122 4.01 43.78 -1.90
CA CYS A 122 3.50 43.81 -0.53
C CYS A 122 4.21 42.79 0.36
N LEU A 123 4.36 41.55 -0.13
CA LEU A 123 5.09 40.49 0.58
C LEU A 123 6.56 40.84 0.77
N GLU A 124 7.22 41.36 -0.26
CA GLU A 124 8.62 41.78 -0.18
C GLU A 124 8.82 42.95 0.80
N CYS A 125 7.88 43.88 0.88
CA CYS A 125 7.93 44.96 1.86
C CYS A 125 7.87 44.42 3.29
N TYR A 126 6.92 43.52 3.59
CA TYR A 126 6.80 42.93 4.93
C TYR A 126 7.96 42.00 5.29
N LYS A 127 8.56 41.32 4.30
CA LYS A 127 9.79 40.53 4.54
C LYS A 127 10.97 41.41 4.97
N LYS A 128 11.07 42.61 4.40
CA LYS A 128 12.10 43.62 4.72
C LYS A 128 11.83 44.34 6.05
N HIS A 129 10.57 44.53 6.40
CA HIS A 129 10.13 45.28 7.58
C HIS A 129 9.36 44.39 8.56
N ARG A 130 10.08 43.67 9.42
CA ARG A 130 9.52 42.63 10.32
C ARG A 130 9.08 43.14 11.69
N THR A 131 9.54 44.32 12.10
CA THR A 131 9.20 44.88 13.43
C THR A 131 7.86 45.65 13.36
N PRO A 132 7.08 45.71 14.46
CA PRO A 132 5.76 46.37 14.45
C PRO A 132 5.78 47.86 14.05
N SER A 133 6.90 48.55 14.26
CA SER A 133 7.06 49.95 13.86
C SER A 133 7.44 50.09 12.38
N GLU A 134 8.12 49.10 11.80
CA GLU A 134 8.54 49.12 10.41
C GLU A 134 7.48 48.58 9.46
N THR A 135 6.59 47.70 9.92
CA THR A 135 5.46 47.20 9.11
C THR A 135 4.56 48.33 8.60
N LEU A 136 4.48 49.45 9.32
CA LEU A 136 3.77 50.66 8.90
C LEU A 136 4.42 51.34 7.68
N LYS A 137 5.72 51.14 7.42
CA LYS A 137 6.39 51.65 6.22
C LYS A 137 5.85 51.00 4.94
N CYS A 138 5.20 49.84 5.05
CA CYS A 138 4.57 49.16 3.92
C CYS A 138 3.18 49.68 3.56
N ALA A 139 2.65 50.69 4.25
CA ALA A 139 1.30 51.21 4.03
C ALA A 139 1.02 51.61 2.57
N GLN A 140 2.00 52.21 1.89
CA GLN A 140 1.84 52.61 0.48
C GLN A 140 1.70 51.40 -0.46
N VAL A 141 2.49 50.35 -0.22
CA VAL A 141 2.47 49.12 -1.03
C VAL A 141 1.21 48.29 -0.76
N VAL A 142 0.72 48.32 0.48
CA VAL A 142 -0.57 47.71 0.84
C VAL A 142 -1.72 48.45 0.14
N ARG A 143 -1.65 49.79 0.07
CA ARG A 143 -2.67 50.60 -0.60
C ARG A 143 -2.72 50.33 -2.10
N SER A 144 -1.57 50.24 -2.77
CA SER A 144 -1.53 49.92 -4.20
C SER A 144 -2.10 48.52 -4.48
N PHE A 145 -1.79 47.52 -3.66
CA PHE A 145 -2.39 46.19 -3.77
C PHE A 145 -3.92 46.22 -3.56
N ALA A 146 -4.39 46.95 -2.54
CA ALA A 146 -5.82 47.09 -2.26
C ALA A 146 -6.57 47.78 -3.41
N ASP A 147 -5.97 48.81 -4.02
CA ASP A 147 -6.58 49.56 -5.11
C ASP A 147 -6.59 48.74 -6.41
N CYS A 148 -5.52 48.00 -6.70
CA CYS A 148 -5.53 47.03 -7.79
C CYS A 148 -6.62 45.98 -7.57
N ALA A 149 -6.72 45.38 -6.38
CA ALA A 149 -7.72 44.35 -6.08
C ALA A 149 -9.15 44.90 -6.22
N ARG A 150 -9.39 46.15 -5.82
CA ARG A 150 -10.68 46.83 -6.03
C ARG A 150 -10.99 47.00 -7.52
N GLN A 151 -10.05 47.48 -8.32
CA GLN A 151 -10.25 47.68 -9.76
C GLN A 151 -10.44 46.36 -10.50
N SER A 152 -9.69 45.32 -10.15
CA SER A 152 -9.82 44.00 -10.79
C SER A 152 -11.17 43.36 -10.52
N ARG A 153 -11.77 43.57 -9.34
CA ARG A 153 -13.14 43.10 -9.03
C ARG A 153 -14.22 43.83 -9.82
N GLN A 154 -13.99 45.09 -10.19
CA GLN A 154 -14.94 45.87 -11.00
C GLN A 154 -14.86 45.53 -12.49
N LYS A 155 -13.71 45.01 -12.95
CA LYS A 155 -13.45 44.62 -14.35
C LYS A 155 -13.72 43.14 -14.64
N GLN A 156 -14.11 42.36 -13.62
CA GLN A 156 -14.41 40.93 -13.70
C GLN A 156 -15.90 40.69 -13.91
#